data_AF-A0A6L7MT91-F1
#
_entry.id   AF-A0A6L7MT91-F1
#
_cell.length_a   1.000
_cell.length_b   1.000
_cell.length_c   1.000
_cell.angle_alpha   90.00
_cell.angle_beta   90.00
_cell.angle_gamma   90.00
#
_symmetry.space_group_name_H-M   'P 1'
#
loop_
_entity.id
_entity.type
_entity.pdbx_description
1 polymer ?
#
loop_
_entity_poly.entity_id
_entity_poly.type
_entity_poly.pdbx_seq_one_letter_code
_entity_poly.pdbx_strand_id
1 'polypeptide(L)'
;MAAMFDDAMDTILFDFAALLETRVGHDVWTTEDSVRYTLFAAMLRNMVEAHEVIQEFPHRLLGGEKRVDTWMPDFHGKDVAVEFKYDPDSRSGATLNETQRAGAVFEDLRRLQLLSDDAVCYFVYVTMKGMDRHFHNRHRELYGLVQGESFEIRRSYFADKPRTFMGKVDGVFEATVTCVVNQRFLDHNLRVYNIAKA
;
A
#
# COMPACT_ATOMS: atom_id res chain seq x y z
N MET A 1 -5.19 -9.49 -23.11
CA MET A 1 -4.61 -9.94 -21.82
C MET A 1 -4.36 -8.78 -20.88
N ALA A 2 -3.61 -7.73 -21.27
CA ALA A 2 -3.40 -6.55 -20.40
C ALA A 2 -4.70 -5.89 -19.91
N ALA A 3 -5.63 -5.54 -20.83
CA ALA A 3 -6.92 -4.96 -20.45
C ALA A 3 -7.75 -5.85 -19.49
N MET A 4 -7.69 -7.18 -19.67
CA MET A 4 -8.41 -8.11 -18.80
C MET A 4 -7.82 -8.17 -17.40
N PHE A 5 -6.48 -8.07 -17.27
CA PHE A 5 -5.81 -7.95 -15.97
C PHE A 5 -6.20 -6.64 -15.28
N ASP A 6 -6.10 -5.52 -16.00
CA ASP A 6 -6.36 -4.19 -15.44
C ASP A 6 -7.82 -4.08 -14.97
N ASP A 7 -8.78 -4.51 -15.81
CA ASP A 7 -10.21 -4.51 -15.47
C ASP A 7 -10.52 -5.41 -14.24
N ALA A 8 -9.91 -6.59 -14.16
CA ALA A 8 -10.12 -7.52 -13.05
C ALA A 8 -9.54 -6.97 -11.74
N MET A 9 -8.34 -6.41 -11.78
CA MET A 9 -7.69 -5.82 -10.61
C MET A 9 -8.44 -4.57 -10.13
N ASP A 10 -8.85 -3.68 -11.04
CA ASP A 10 -9.65 -2.51 -10.70
C ASP A 10 -10.95 -2.92 -10.00
N THR A 11 -11.64 -3.93 -10.53
CA THR A 11 -12.88 -4.46 -9.91
C THR A 11 -12.62 -4.95 -8.48
N ILE A 12 -11.55 -5.73 -8.25
CA ILE A 12 -11.16 -6.19 -6.91
C ILE A 12 -10.88 -5.01 -5.97
N LEU A 13 -10.14 -4.00 -6.44
CA LEU A 13 -9.76 -2.85 -5.62
C LEU A 13 -10.96 -1.97 -5.27
N PHE A 14 -11.92 -1.79 -6.19
CA PHE A 14 -13.16 -1.07 -5.91
C PHE A 14 -14.07 -1.83 -4.94
N ASP A 15 -14.22 -3.14 -5.10
CA ASP A 15 -14.97 -3.99 -4.17
C ASP A 15 -14.32 -4.01 -2.78
N PHE A 16 -12.99 -4.03 -2.72
CA PHE A 16 -12.24 -3.89 -1.48
C PHE A 16 -12.53 -2.56 -0.79
N ALA A 17 -12.51 -1.45 -1.54
CA ALA A 17 -12.79 -0.13 -1.01
C ALA A 17 -14.21 -0.05 -0.41
N ALA A 18 -15.23 -0.57 -1.12
CA ALA A 18 -16.61 -0.63 -0.64
C ALA A 18 -16.79 -1.52 0.61
N LEU A 19 -16.10 -2.66 0.64
CA LEU A 19 -16.07 -3.55 1.81
C LEU A 19 -15.41 -2.87 3.02
N LEU A 20 -14.31 -2.16 2.80
CA LEU A 20 -13.60 -1.44 3.84
C LEU A 20 -14.44 -0.29 4.38
N GLU A 21 -15.10 0.48 3.52
CA GLU A 21 -16.05 1.53 3.89
C GLU A 21 -17.16 0.97 4.80
N THR A 22 -17.78 -0.13 4.40
CA THR A 22 -18.81 -0.81 5.19
C THR A 22 -18.28 -1.20 6.56
N ARG A 23 -17.08 -1.81 6.62
CA ARG A 23 -16.44 -2.23 7.86
C ARG A 23 -16.22 -1.06 8.81
N VAL A 24 -15.58 0.02 8.34
CA VAL A 24 -15.27 1.17 9.20
C VAL A 24 -16.53 1.97 9.55
N GLY A 25 -17.52 2.01 8.66
CA GLY A 25 -18.83 2.64 8.90
C GLY A 25 -19.64 1.96 10.00
N HIS A 26 -19.41 0.67 10.25
CA HIS A 26 -20.01 -0.07 11.36
C HIS A 26 -19.20 0.00 12.67
N ASP A 27 -18.18 0.87 12.74
CA ASP A 27 -17.26 0.99 13.88
C ASP A 27 -16.63 -0.37 14.28
N VAL A 28 -16.44 -1.24 13.29
CA VAL A 28 -15.81 -2.54 13.52
C VAL A 28 -14.33 -2.32 13.78
N TRP A 29 -13.85 -2.91 14.88
CA TRP A 29 -12.45 -2.91 15.22
C TRP A 29 -11.56 -3.25 14.01
N THR A 30 -10.65 -2.34 13.69
CA THR A 30 -9.79 -2.45 12.51
C THR A 30 -8.32 -2.50 12.92
N THR A 31 -7.60 -3.46 12.35
CA THR A 31 -6.15 -3.65 12.37
C THR A 31 -5.64 -3.77 10.93
N GLU A 32 -4.32 -3.77 10.74
CA GLU A 32 -3.73 -4.05 9.42
C GLU A 32 -4.19 -5.41 8.87
N ASP A 33 -4.13 -6.48 9.66
CA ASP A 33 -4.65 -7.80 9.26
C ASP A 33 -6.11 -7.76 8.82
N SER A 34 -6.94 -6.97 9.49
CA SER A 34 -8.33 -6.86 9.08
C SER A 34 -8.51 -6.14 7.75
N VAL A 35 -7.63 -5.20 7.40
CA VAL A 35 -7.57 -4.59 6.06
C VAL A 35 -7.14 -5.64 5.03
N ARG A 36 -6.10 -6.43 5.35
CA ARG A 36 -5.64 -7.56 4.51
C ARG A 36 -6.77 -8.56 4.22
N TYR A 37 -7.49 -9.00 5.24
CA TYR A 37 -8.64 -9.90 5.09
C TYR A 37 -9.79 -9.26 4.31
N THR A 38 -9.93 -7.93 4.36
CA THR A 38 -10.94 -7.23 3.58
C THR A 38 -10.59 -7.25 2.08
N LEU A 39 -9.31 -7.07 1.71
CA LEU A 39 -8.88 -7.25 0.33
C LEU A 39 -9.04 -8.72 -0.11
N PHE A 40 -8.65 -9.67 0.73
CA PHE A 40 -8.83 -11.09 0.44
C PHE A 40 -10.32 -11.44 0.22
N ALA A 41 -11.24 -10.90 1.02
CA ALA A 41 -12.66 -11.07 0.80
C ALA A 41 -13.15 -10.47 -0.54
N ALA A 42 -12.59 -9.34 -0.98
CA ALA A 42 -12.86 -8.78 -2.29
C ALA A 42 -12.35 -9.67 -3.42
N MET A 43 -11.15 -10.26 -3.28
CA MET A 43 -10.61 -11.24 -4.22
C MET A 43 -11.54 -12.45 -4.37
N LEU A 44 -11.99 -13.04 -3.26
CA LEU A 44 -12.93 -14.18 -3.28
C LEU A 44 -14.27 -13.84 -3.96
N ARG A 45 -14.78 -12.62 -3.76
CA ARG A 45 -16.01 -12.16 -4.45
C ARG A 45 -15.84 -12.02 -5.95
N ASN A 46 -14.61 -11.78 -6.39
CA ASN A 46 -14.24 -11.61 -7.78
C ASN A 46 -13.61 -12.89 -8.37
N MET A 47 -14.01 -14.05 -7.86
CA MET A 47 -13.68 -15.37 -8.39
C MET A 47 -12.18 -15.72 -8.36
N VAL A 48 -11.39 -15.04 -7.52
CA VAL A 48 -10.05 -15.52 -7.16
C VAL A 48 -10.22 -16.62 -6.12
N GLU A 49 -9.67 -17.79 -6.39
CA GLU A 49 -9.72 -18.92 -5.48
C GLU A 49 -8.70 -18.76 -4.36
N ALA A 50 -9.03 -19.23 -3.15
CA ALA A 50 -8.18 -19.05 -1.98
C ALA A 50 -6.75 -19.62 -2.15
N HIS A 51 -6.59 -20.68 -2.94
CA HIS A 51 -5.29 -21.32 -3.18
C HIS A 51 -4.42 -20.55 -4.19
N GLU A 52 -4.99 -19.56 -4.89
CA GLU A 52 -4.26 -18.66 -5.80
C GLU A 52 -3.65 -17.46 -5.05
N VAL A 53 -3.94 -17.31 -3.75
CA VAL A 53 -3.41 -16.23 -2.92
C VAL A 53 -2.47 -16.80 -1.86
N ILE A 54 -1.22 -16.34 -1.88
CA ILE A 54 -0.21 -16.71 -0.88
C ILE A 54 0.00 -15.52 0.05
N GLN A 55 -0.29 -15.70 1.33
CA GLN A 55 0.02 -14.71 2.35
C GLN A 55 1.46 -14.88 2.82
N GLU A 56 2.10 -13.77 3.20
CA GLU A 56 3.42 -13.79 3.83
C GLU A 56 4.47 -14.51 2.94
N PHE A 57 4.46 -14.17 1.65
CA PHE A 57 5.33 -14.80 0.64
C PHE A 57 6.78 -14.33 0.79
N PRO A 58 7.78 -15.22 0.78
CA PRO A 58 9.18 -14.82 0.91
C PRO A 58 9.61 -13.81 -0.16
N HIS A 59 10.21 -12.71 0.27
CA HIS A 59 10.73 -11.68 -0.61
C HIS A 59 11.99 -12.19 -1.31
N ARG A 60 11.88 -12.51 -2.61
CA ARG A 60 12.93 -13.21 -3.38
C ARG A 60 14.26 -12.47 -3.45
N LEU A 61 14.24 -11.14 -3.40
CA LEU A 61 15.43 -10.29 -3.52
C LEU A 61 16.02 -9.81 -2.17
N LEU A 62 15.38 -10.13 -1.04
CA LEU A 62 15.81 -9.68 0.30
C LEU A 62 16.11 -10.86 1.23
N GLY A 63 16.73 -11.90 0.68
CA GLY A 63 17.21 -13.04 1.45
C GLY A 63 16.13 -13.94 2.05
N GLY A 64 14.87 -13.81 1.64
CA GLY A 64 13.76 -14.68 2.06
C GLY A 64 13.28 -14.52 3.51
N GLU A 65 14.02 -13.80 4.37
CA GLU A 65 13.58 -13.47 5.73
C GLU A 65 12.49 -12.40 5.76
N LYS A 66 12.56 -11.46 4.80
CA LYS A 66 11.49 -10.50 4.54
C LYS A 66 10.39 -11.16 3.75
N ARG A 67 9.16 -10.70 3.96
CA ARG A 67 7.96 -11.24 3.31
C ARG A 67 7.16 -10.11 2.69
N VAL A 68 6.48 -10.44 1.60
CA VAL A 68 5.43 -9.64 0.99
C VAL A 68 4.11 -10.11 1.62
N ASP A 69 3.29 -9.17 2.07
CA ASP A 69 2.05 -9.50 2.77
C ASP A 69 1.12 -10.38 1.94
N THR A 70 1.01 -10.15 0.62
CA THR A 70 0.19 -10.95 -0.29
C THR A 70 0.84 -11.10 -1.66
N TRP A 71 0.82 -12.32 -2.18
CA TRP A 71 1.32 -12.68 -3.51
C TRP A 71 0.28 -13.50 -4.28
N MET A 72 0.02 -13.15 -5.53
CA MET A 72 -0.82 -13.93 -6.45
C MET A 72 0.03 -14.32 -7.67
N PRO A 73 0.40 -15.61 -7.82
CA PRO A 73 1.13 -16.05 -8.99
C PRO A 73 0.20 -16.16 -10.21
N ASP A 74 0.69 -15.77 -11.39
CA ASP A 74 0.02 -15.94 -12.69
C ASP A 74 -1.44 -15.42 -12.74
N PHE A 75 -1.76 -14.38 -11.96
CA PHE A 75 -3.07 -13.74 -12.01
C PHE A 75 -3.28 -13.07 -13.38
N HIS A 76 -4.08 -13.72 -14.23
CA HIS A 76 -4.29 -13.32 -15.63
C HIS A 76 -2.98 -13.11 -16.42
N GLY A 77 -1.98 -13.96 -16.19
CA GLY A 77 -0.70 -13.88 -16.89
C GLY A 77 0.35 -12.99 -16.22
N LYS A 78 0.10 -12.51 -15.00
CA LYS A 78 1.03 -11.65 -14.25
C LYS A 78 1.10 -12.05 -12.78
N ASP A 79 2.31 -12.04 -12.22
CA ASP A 79 2.47 -12.10 -10.77
C ASP A 79 2.04 -10.75 -10.14
N VAL A 80 1.39 -10.80 -8.98
CA VAL A 80 0.95 -9.62 -8.23
C VAL A 80 1.50 -9.66 -6.81
N ALA A 81 2.07 -8.54 -6.37
CA ALA A 81 2.54 -8.32 -5.00
C ALA A 81 1.74 -7.21 -4.33
N VAL A 82 1.31 -7.42 -3.10
CA VAL A 82 0.62 -6.38 -2.31
C VAL A 82 1.27 -6.27 -0.94
N GLU A 83 1.64 -5.04 -0.55
CA GLU A 83 2.03 -4.69 0.83
C GLU A 83 0.96 -3.77 1.42
N PHE A 84 0.73 -3.90 2.73
CA PHE A 84 -0.30 -3.15 3.44
C PHE A 84 0.31 -2.27 4.52
N LYS A 85 -0.36 -1.15 4.75
CA LYS A 85 -0.11 -0.34 5.92
C LYS A 85 -1.41 0.21 6.49
N TYR A 86 -1.63 -0.01 7.78
CA TYR A 86 -2.71 0.65 8.51
C TYR A 86 -2.16 1.49 9.66
N ASP A 87 -2.40 2.80 9.59
CA ASP A 87 -2.00 3.76 10.60
C ASP A 87 -3.21 4.33 11.34
N PRO A 88 -3.65 3.69 12.44
CA PRO A 88 -4.72 4.22 13.29
C PRO A 88 -4.25 5.41 14.13
N ASP A 89 -5.21 6.22 14.56
CA ASP A 89 -4.96 7.27 15.55
C ASP A 89 -4.52 6.68 16.90
N SER A 90 -3.67 7.43 17.60
CA SER A 90 -3.23 7.08 18.96
C SER A 90 -4.42 7.08 19.92
N ARG A 91 -4.65 5.95 20.59
CA ARG A 91 -5.75 5.82 21.55
C ARG A 91 -5.45 6.32 22.94
N SER A 92 -4.17 6.50 23.24
CA SER A 92 -3.69 6.94 24.55
C SER A 92 -3.27 8.41 24.56
N GLY A 93 -3.53 9.16 23.48
CA GLY A 93 -3.10 10.56 23.35
C GLY A 93 -1.57 10.74 23.25
N ALA A 94 -0.80 9.64 23.18
CA ALA A 94 0.63 9.69 22.97
C ALA A 94 0.94 10.23 21.57
N THR A 95 1.96 11.10 21.47
CA THR A 95 2.47 11.62 20.20
C THR A 95 2.86 10.47 19.29
N LEU A 96 2.23 10.36 18.14
CA LEU A 96 2.58 9.36 17.14
C LEU A 96 4.00 9.63 16.65
N ASN A 97 4.76 8.58 16.36
CA ASN A 97 6.07 8.71 15.74
C ASN A 97 5.92 8.89 14.22
N GLU A 98 5.17 9.89 13.78
CA GLU A 98 4.69 9.99 12.38
C GLU A 98 5.83 9.98 11.37
N THR A 99 6.93 10.69 11.66
CA THR A 99 8.11 10.72 10.79
C THR A 99 8.74 9.33 10.62
N GLN A 100 8.75 8.50 11.66
CA GLN A 100 9.24 7.13 11.58
C GLN A 100 8.26 6.23 10.80
N ARG A 101 6.95 6.42 11.00
CA ARG A 101 5.91 5.69 10.25
C ARG A 101 5.95 6.02 8.77
N ALA A 102 6.12 7.31 8.43
CA ALA A 102 6.35 7.74 7.06
C ALA A 102 7.61 7.10 6.47
N GLY A 103 8.72 7.04 7.23
CA GLY A 103 9.90 6.30 6.79
C GLY A 103 9.62 4.82 6.55
N ALA A 104 8.82 4.16 7.41
CA ALA A 104 8.42 2.76 7.19
C ALA A 104 7.57 2.60 5.92
N VAL A 105 6.65 3.52 5.63
CA VAL A 105 5.89 3.52 4.36
C VAL A 105 6.84 3.56 3.17
N PHE A 106 7.85 4.43 3.16
CA PHE A 106 8.80 4.50 2.06
C PHE A 106 9.70 3.25 1.96
N GLU A 107 9.99 2.59 3.07
CA GLU A 107 10.63 1.26 3.05
C GLU A 107 9.73 0.21 2.39
N ASP A 108 8.42 0.21 2.68
CA ASP A 108 7.46 -0.69 2.04
C ASP A 108 7.40 -0.44 0.52
N LEU A 109 7.39 0.82 0.09
CA LEU A 109 7.48 1.20 -1.32
C LEU A 109 8.79 0.73 -1.98
N ARG A 110 9.93 0.86 -1.27
CA ARG A 110 11.22 0.38 -1.75
C ARG A 110 11.21 -1.12 -1.97
N ARG A 111 10.67 -1.89 -1.02
CA ARG A 111 10.58 -3.36 -1.10
C ARG A 111 9.75 -3.77 -2.32
N LEU A 112 8.60 -3.15 -2.53
CA LEU A 112 7.79 -3.37 -3.74
C LEU A 112 8.51 -2.99 -5.03
N GLN A 113 9.22 -1.86 -5.05
CA GLN A 113 9.97 -1.43 -6.23
C GLN A 113 10.97 -2.49 -6.69
N LEU A 114 11.62 -3.20 -5.76
CA LEU A 114 12.55 -4.27 -6.11
C LEU A 114 11.88 -5.43 -6.87
N LEU A 115 10.60 -5.70 -6.61
CA LEU A 115 9.83 -6.78 -7.25
C LEU A 115 9.15 -6.33 -8.56
N SER A 116 9.13 -5.04 -8.84
CA SER A 116 8.32 -4.47 -9.94
C SER A 116 8.78 -4.85 -11.36
N ASP A 117 9.98 -5.43 -11.51
CA ASP A 117 10.44 -6.00 -12.79
C ASP A 117 9.74 -7.35 -13.10
N ASP A 118 9.31 -8.09 -12.06
CA ASP A 118 8.75 -9.45 -12.16
C ASP A 118 7.25 -9.52 -11.81
N ALA A 119 6.71 -8.52 -11.10
CA ALA A 119 5.34 -8.51 -10.62
C ALA A 119 4.70 -7.12 -10.66
N VAL A 120 3.38 -7.07 -10.82
CA VAL A 120 2.61 -5.85 -10.61
C VAL A 120 2.47 -5.61 -9.12
N CYS A 121 3.00 -4.48 -8.64
CA CYS A 121 3.13 -4.21 -7.21
C CYS A 121 2.11 -3.16 -6.75
N TYR A 122 1.37 -3.46 -5.69
CA TYR A 122 0.41 -2.55 -5.06
C TYR A 122 0.77 -2.28 -3.60
N PHE A 123 0.68 -1.01 -3.20
CA PHE A 123 0.75 -0.60 -1.79
C PHE A 123 -0.61 -0.11 -1.34
N VAL A 124 -1.22 -0.80 -0.38
CA VAL A 124 -2.52 -0.45 0.21
C VAL A 124 -2.28 0.30 1.51
N TYR A 125 -2.59 1.60 1.52
CA TYR A 125 -2.37 2.46 2.67
C TYR A 125 -3.67 3.02 3.21
N VAL A 126 -3.96 2.70 4.47
CA VAL A 126 -5.12 3.22 5.20
C VAL A 126 -4.63 4.04 6.38
N THR A 127 -5.07 5.30 6.46
CA THR A 127 -4.66 6.23 7.52
C THR A 127 -5.86 6.86 8.19
N MET A 128 -5.73 7.14 9.48
CA MET A 128 -6.62 8.06 10.19
C MET A 128 -6.01 9.47 10.29
N LYS A 129 -6.71 10.37 11.00
CA LYS A 129 -6.47 11.81 11.04
C LYS A 129 -5.02 12.24 11.31
N GLY A 130 -4.31 11.54 12.19
CA GLY A 130 -2.92 11.86 12.55
C GLY A 130 -1.96 11.72 11.36
N MET A 131 -1.93 10.52 10.77
CA MET A 131 -1.05 10.22 9.64
C MET A 131 -1.51 10.87 8.34
N ASP A 132 -2.81 10.99 8.11
CA ASP A 132 -3.38 11.75 6.99
C ASP A 132 -2.83 13.18 6.95
N ARG A 133 -2.94 13.89 8.08
CA ARG A 133 -2.41 15.25 8.21
C ARG A 133 -0.90 15.31 8.03
N HIS A 134 -0.16 14.36 8.62
CA HIS A 134 1.29 14.34 8.53
C HIS A 134 1.74 14.22 7.06
N PHE A 135 1.17 13.27 6.33
CA PHE A 135 1.49 13.06 4.92
C PHE A 135 1.08 14.24 4.04
N HIS A 136 -0.10 14.83 4.25
CA HIS A 136 -0.51 16.04 3.52
C HIS A 136 0.45 17.22 3.71
N ASN A 137 1.10 17.33 4.87
CA ASN A 137 2.01 18.42 5.18
C ASN A 137 3.47 18.16 4.76
N ARG A 138 3.93 16.90 4.82
CA ARG A 138 5.35 16.56 4.70
C ARG A 138 5.71 15.72 3.47
N HIS A 139 4.71 15.12 2.83
CA HIS A 139 4.87 14.16 1.74
C HIS A 139 3.75 14.35 0.70
N ARG A 140 3.38 15.61 0.43
CA ARG A 140 2.25 15.99 -0.43
C ARG A 140 2.42 15.52 -1.88
N GLU A 141 3.63 15.37 -2.36
CA GLU A 141 3.93 14.93 -3.72
C GLU A 141 3.44 13.50 -3.96
N LEU A 142 3.57 12.65 -2.93
CA LEU A 142 3.05 11.28 -2.95
C LEU A 142 1.58 11.23 -2.50
N TYR A 143 1.30 11.81 -1.33
CA TYR A 143 -0.01 11.73 -0.70
C TYR A 143 -1.01 12.76 -1.22
N GLY A 144 -0.62 13.61 -2.15
CA GLY A 144 -1.52 14.55 -2.82
C GLY A 144 -2.12 13.99 -4.09
N LEU A 145 -1.57 12.87 -4.60
CA LEU A 145 -2.00 12.27 -5.86
C LEU A 145 -3.49 11.94 -5.82
N VAL A 146 -4.21 12.36 -6.86
CA VAL A 146 -5.54 11.84 -7.17
C VAL A 146 -5.44 10.62 -8.07
N GLN A 147 -6.55 9.88 -8.21
CA GLN A 147 -6.58 8.66 -9.02
C GLN A 147 -6.11 8.95 -10.46
N GLY A 148 -5.19 8.11 -10.95
CA GLY A 148 -4.54 8.23 -12.26
C GLY A 148 -3.29 9.11 -12.29
N GLU A 149 -3.01 9.89 -11.23
CA GLU A 149 -1.77 10.67 -11.16
C GLU A 149 -0.59 9.83 -10.66
N SER A 150 0.60 10.23 -11.12
CA SER A 150 1.86 9.58 -10.77
C SER A 150 2.86 10.56 -10.17
N PHE A 151 3.70 10.06 -9.27
CA PHE A 151 4.84 10.75 -8.70
C PHE A 151 6.11 9.92 -8.90
N GLU A 152 7.16 10.55 -9.42
CA GLU A 152 8.49 9.95 -9.54
C GLU A 152 9.30 10.23 -8.27
N ILE A 153 9.49 9.20 -7.45
CA ILE A 153 10.43 9.24 -6.33
C ILE A 153 11.84 9.20 -6.95
N ARG A 154 12.60 10.28 -6.76
CA ARG A 154 14.01 10.36 -7.14
C ARG A 154 14.90 10.27 -5.91
N ARG A 155 16.18 9.94 -6.09
CA ARG A 155 17.18 9.98 -5.00
C ARG A 155 17.21 11.32 -4.26
N SER A 156 17.01 12.43 -4.98
CA SER A 156 16.96 13.78 -4.39
C SER A 156 15.81 13.98 -3.39
N TYR A 157 14.73 13.20 -3.48
CA TYR A 157 13.63 13.23 -2.54
C TYR A 157 14.06 12.96 -1.10
N PHE A 158 15.13 12.17 -0.92
CA PHE A 158 15.62 11.76 0.40
C PHE A 158 16.65 12.72 1.01
N ALA A 159 17.14 13.69 0.23
CA ALA A 159 18.29 14.52 0.62
C ALA A 159 18.02 15.40 1.85
N ASP A 160 16.78 15.84 2.05
CA ASP A 160 16.36 16.73 3.13
C ASP A 160 15.55 16.03 4.23
N LYS A 161 15.44 14.69 4.18
CA LYS A 161 14.59 13.94 5.10
C LYS A 161 15.23 13.80 6.48
N PRO A 162 14.45 13.93 7.58
CA PRO A 162 14.99 13.82 8.94
C PRO A 162 15.66 12.47 9.20
N ARG A 163 16.65 12.42 10.09
CA ARG A 163 17.32 11.17 10.49
C ARG A 163 16.36 10.09 11.00
N THR A 164 15.26 10.48 11.65
CA THR A 164 14.24 9.53 12.13
C THR A 164 13.43 8.90 11.01
N PHE A 165 13.25 9.60 9.89
CA PHE A 165 12.68 9.06 8.66
C PHE A 165 13.69 8.11 7.99
N MET A 166 14.91 8.62 7.76
CA MET A 166 15.97 7.85 7.09
C MET A 166 16.40 6.61 7.88
N GLY A 167 16.29 6.63 9.21
CA GLY A 167 16.55 5.45 10.06
C GLY A 167 15.53 4.33 9.91
N LYS A 168 14.47 4.52 9.11
CA LYS A 168 13.47 3.49 8.78
C LYS A 168 13.54 3.01 7.33
N VAL A 169 14.18 3.76 6.45
CA VAL A 169 14.36 3.40 5.05
C VAL A 169 15.75 2.80 4.87
N ASP A 170 15.82 1.59 4.33
CA ASP A 170 17.08 0.90 4.06
C ASP A 170 17.66 1.32 2.70
N GLY A 171 18.14 2.57 2.67
CA GLY A 171 18.78 3.19 1.50
C GLY A 171 17.88 4.13 0.71
N VAL A 172 18.43 4.71 -0.35
CA VAL A 172 17.70 5.57 -1.30
C VAL A 172 17.28 4.74 -2.52
N PHE A 173 16.12 5.04 -3.09
CA PHE A 173 15.60 4.32 -4.25
C PHE A 173 14.89 5.27 -5.21
N GLU A 174 14.57 4.75 -6.39
CA GLU A 174 13.84 5.46 -7.42
C GLU A 174 12.66 4.60 -7.87
N ALA A 175 11.49 5.20 -7.96
CA ALA A 175 10.25 4.52 -8.28
C ALA A 175 9.25 5.49 -8.91
N THR A 176 8.42 4.99 -9.81
CA THR A 176 7.18 5.66 -10.21
C THR A 176 6.04 5.11 -9.37
N VAL A 177 5.31 6.00 -8.71
CA VAL A 177 4.17 5.66 -7.86
C VAL A 177 2.91 6.27 -8.44
N THR A 178 1.95 5.43 -8.84
CA THR A 178 0.70 5.86 -9.45
C THR A 178 -0.46 5.59 -8.50
N CYS A 179 -1.30 6.58 -8.23
CA CYS A 179 -2.48 6.39 -7.40
C CYS A 179 -3.59 5.70 -8.21
N VAL A 180 -4.03 4.53 -7.77
CA VAL A 180 -5.09 3.75 -8.45
C VAL A 180 -6.42 3.82 -7.72
N VAL A 181 -6.40 3.95 -6.39
CA VAL A 181 -7.60 4.21 -5.57
C VAL A 181 -7.28 5.34 -4.61
N ASN A 182 -8.18 6.31 -4.51
CA ASN A 182 -8.15 7.38 -3.51
C ASN A 182 -9.57 7.60 -3.00
N GLN A 183 -9.86 7.11 -1.80
CA GLN A 183 -11.18 7.21 -1.19
C GLN A 183 -11.08 7.63 0.27
N ARG A 184 -12.11 8.32 0.75
CA ARG A 184 -12.22 8.76 2.13
C ARG A 184 -13.51 8.23 2.73
N PHE A 185 -13.40 7.58 3.89
CA PHE A 185 -14.50 6.96 4.62
C PHE A 185 -14.52 7.51 6.04
N LEU A 186 -15.49 8.34 6.42
CA LEU A 186 -15.57 8.91 7.77
C LEU A 186 -14.20 9.51 8.23
N ASP A 187 -13.53 8.83 9.17
CA ASP A 187 -12.24 9.20 9.78
C ASP A 187 -11.03 8.47 9.17
N HIS A 188 -11.24 7.68 8.11
CA HIS A 188 -10.22 6.91 7.40
C HIS A 188 -10.03 7.44 5.98
N ASN A 189 -8.78 7.38 5.51
CA ASN A 189 -8.42 7.65 4.12
C ASN A 189 -7.72 6.40 3.57
N LEU A 190 -8.25 5.87 2.46
CA LEU A 190 -7.68 4.77 1.71
C LEU A 190 -6.97 5.32 0.48
N ARG A 191 -5.71 4.93 0.32
CA ARG A 191 -4.94 5.10 -0.90
C ARG A 191 -4.37 3.76 -1.32
N VAL A 192 -4.57 3.40 -2.58
CA VAL A 192 -3.88 2.28 -3.21
C VAL A 192 -2.97 2.84 -4.28
N TYR A 193 -1.72 2.43 -4.26
CA TYR A 193 -0.71 2.85 -5.22
C TYR A 193 -0.17 1.67 -6.00
N ASN A 194 -0.05 1.81 -7.31
CA ASN A 194 0.78 0.93 -8.12
C ASN A 194 2.23 1.43 -8.12
N ILE A 195 3.18 0.51 -7.90
CA ILE A 195 4.61 0.81 -7.78
C ILE A 195 5.34 0.18 -8.96
N ALA A 196 6.09 1.01 -9.69
CA ALA A 196 6.96 0.59 -10.78
C ALA A 196 8.35 1.17 -10.58
N LYS A 197 9.36 0.51 -11.16
CA LYS A 197 10.70 1.07 -11.28
C LYS A 197 10.66 2.36 -12.13
N ALA A 198 11.40 3.38 -11.69
CA ALA A 198 11.54 4.63 -12.43
C ALA A 198 12.44 4.47 -13.66
#